data_AF-A0A914N6J2-F1
#
_entry.id   AF-A0A914N6J2-F1
#
_cell.length_a   1.000
_cell.length_b   1.000
_cell.length_c   1.000
_cell.angle_alpha   90.00
_cell.angle_beta   90.00
_cell.angle_gamma   90.00
#
_symmetry.space_group_name_H-M   'P 1'
#
loop_
_entity.id
_entity.type
_entity.pdbx_description
1 polymer ?
#
loop_
_entity_poly.entity_id
_entity_poly.type
_entity_poly.pdbx_seq_one_letter_code
_entity_poly.pdbx_strand_id
1 'polypeptide(L)'
;MAKEDVIIAKCDATANDVPPRFDVKGFPTIFWLPKNDKENPVPYQGGREVNDFIKFIAEHATDPLKGYGRDGKKKKAKKADDKKPSDEL
;
A
#
# COMPACT_ATOMS: atom_id res chain seq x y z
N MET A 1 -5.28 -7.41 -1.84
CA MET A 1 -5.39 -6.07 -1.25
C MET A 1 -6.84 -5.58 -1.12
N ALA A 2 -7.84 -6.30 -1.65
CA ALA A 2 -9.25 -6.01 -1.35
C ALA A 2 -9.48 -6.10 0.18
N LYS A 3 -9.89 -5.00 0.81
CA LYS A 3 -10.11 -4.78 2.27
C LYS A 3 -8.98 -4.10 3.06
N GLU A 4 -7.97 -3.53 2.41
CA GLU A 4 -7.01 -2.60 3.05
C GLU A 4 -7.41 -1.15 2.76
N ASP A 5 -7.16 -0.23 3.69
CA ASP A 5 -7.45 1.21 3.56
C ASP A 5 -6.41 1.96 2.70
N VAL A 6 -5.68 1.24 1.84
CA VAL A 6 -4.65 1.79 0.95
C VAL A 6 -5.14 1.74 -0.49
N ILE A 7 -5.12 2.89 -1.16
CA ILE A 7 -5.49 3.04 -2.56
C ILE A 7 -4.22 3.26 -3.38
N ILE A 8 -4.04 2.45 -4.42
CA ILE A 8 -2.98 2.63 -5.41
C ILE A 8 -3.64 3.19 -6.67
N ALA A 9 -3.24 4.40 -7.06
CA ALA A 9 -3.76 5.08 -8.24
C ALA A 9 -2.61 5.50 -9.17
N LYS A 10 -2.93 5.61 -10.47
CA LYS A 10 -2.06 6.20 -11.48
C LYS A 10 -2.78 7.38 -12.12
N CYS A 11 -2.04 8.46 -12.38
CA CYS A 11 -2.53 9.62 -13.10
C CYS A 11 -1.52 9.95 -14.20
N ASP A 12 -2.02 10.26 -15.40
CA ASP A 12 -1.19 10.77 -16.49
C ASP A 12 -1.13 12.31 -16.38
N ALA A 13 0.00 12.81 -15.89
CA ALA A 13 0.24 14.24 -15.72
C ALA A 13 0.50 14.98 -17.04
N THR A 14 0.67 14.28 -18.17
CA THR A 14 0.82 14.93 -19.48
C THR A 14 -0.54 15.26 -20.11
N ALA A 15 -1.57 14.49 -19.77
CA ALA A 15 -2.93 14.65 -20.28
C ALA A 15 -3.90 15.30 -19.27
N ASN A 16 -3.47 15.53 -18.02
CA ASN A 16 -4.31 16.10 -16.96
C ASN A 16 -3.55 17.18 -16.17
N ASP A 17 -4.29 18.16 -15.67
CA ASP A 17 -3.75 19.17 -14.76
C ASP A 17 -3.39 18.56 -13.40
N VAL A 18 -2.14 18.75 -12.98
CA VAL A 18 -1.64 18.27 -11.71
C VAL A 18 -1.78 19.37 -10.64
N PRO A 19 -2.39 19.08 -9.48
CA PRO A 19 -2.48 20.07 -8.40
C PRO A 19 -1.09 20.57 -7.96
N PRO A 20 -0.93 21.87 -7.60
CA PRO A 20 0.37 22.47 -7.27
C PRO A 20 1.14 21.80 -6.14
N ARG A 21 0.45 21.07 -5.26
CA ARG A 21 1.05 20.31 -4.15
C ARG A 21 1.90 19.11 -4.62
N PHE A 22 1.74 18.66 -5.87
CA PHE A 22 2.54 17.59 -6.44
C PHE A 22 3.62 18.17 -7.35
N ASP A 23 4.86 18.19 -6.84
CA ASP A 23 6.02 18.68 -7.57
C ASP A 23 6.56 17.60 -8.52
N VAL A 24 5.97 17.51 -9.72
CA VAL A 24 6.35 16.52 -10.75
C VAL A 24 7.59 17.00 -11.51
N LYS A 25 8.77 16.56 -11.07
CA LYS A 25 10.07 16.92 -11.69
C LYS A 25 10.50 16.00 -12.84
N GLY A 26 9.84 14.85 -12.99
CA GLY A 26 10.19 13.86 -14.01
C GLY A 26 9.23 12.68 -14.01
N PHE A 27 9.46 11.71 -14.88
CA PHE A 27 8.60 10.54 -15.01
C PHE A 27 9.37 9.24 -14.81
N PRO A 28 8.82 8.26 -14.08
CA PRO A 28 7.67 8.37 -13.17
C PRO A 28 8.03 9.10 -11.86
N THR A 29 7.14 9.97 -11.39
CA THR A 29 7.16 10.52 -10.02
C THR A 29 6.06 9.85 -9.21
N ILE A 30 6.39 9.37 -8.01
CA ILE A 30 5.48 8.63 -7.13
C ILE A 30 5.35 9.41 -5.83
N PHE A 31 4.12 9.59 -5.36
CA PHE A 31 3.82 10.25 -4.09
C PHE A 31 3.01 9.34 -3.17
N TRP A 32 3.27 9.46 -1.88
CA TRP A 32 2.48 8.86 -0.80
C TRP A 32 1.61 9.92 -0.15
N LEU A 33 0.31 9.62 -0.02
CA LEU A 33 -0.64 10.48 0.69
C LEU A 33 -1.12 9.74 1.95
N PRO A 34 -0.66 10.15 3.13
CA PRO A 34 -1.20 9.66 4.39
C PRO A 34 -2.71 9.87 4.49
N LYS A 35 -3.42 8.93 5.13
CA LYS A 35 -4.88 9.02 5.32
C LYS A 35 -5.29 10.29 6.09
N ASN A 36 -4.46 10.69 7.05
CA ASN A 36 -4.68 11.84 7.93
C ASN A 36 -4.11 13.15 7.37
N ASP A 37 -3.32 13.12 6.30
CA ASP A 37 -2.68 14.30 5.74
C ASP A 37 -2.58 14.17 4.21
N LYS A 38 -3.63 14.61 3.53
CA LYS A 38 -3.71 14.60 2.05
C LYS A 38 -3.12 15.85 1.42
N GLU A 39 -2.88 16.89 2.21
CA GLU A 39 -2.38 18.18 1.75
C GLU A 39 -0.86 18.17 1.60
N ASN A 40 -0.16 17.34 2.38
CA ASN A 40 1.29 17.17 2.31
C ASN A 40 1.69 15.81 1.70
N PRO A 41 1.71 15.67 0.36
CA PRO A 41 2.17 14.46 -0.29
C PRO A 41 3.67 14.24 -0.07
N VAL A 42 4.05 13.03 0.34
CA VAL A 42 5.44 12.65 0.58
C VAL A 42 6.03 12.03 -0.70
N PRO A 43 7.14 12.55 -1.24
CA PRO A 43 7.77 11.98 -2.43
C PRO A 43 8.36 10.60 -2.12
N TYR A 44 8.05 9.61 -2.95
CA TYR A 44 8.62 8.27 -2.84
C TYR A 44 9.98 8.21 -3.56
N GLN A 45 11.02 7.89 -2.81
CA GLN A 45 12.39 7.76 -3.32
C GLN A 45 12.95 6.33 -3.24
N GLY A 46 12.11 5.34 -2.90
CA GLY A 46 12.52 3.95 -2.80
C GLY A 46 12.70 3.25 -4.15
N GLY A 47 13.03 1.96 -4.09
CA GLY A 47 13.17 1.10 -5.27
C GLY A 47 11.85 0.93 -6.03
N ARG A 48 11.91 0.68 -7.34
CA ARG A 48 10.71 0.52 -8.19
C ARG A 48 10.23 -0.93 -8.28
N GLU A 49 10.65 -1.77 -7.35
CA GLU A 49 10.26 -3.16 -7.26
C GLU A 49 9.01 -3.34 -6.39
N VAL A 50 8.21 -4.37 -6.70
CA VAL A 50 6.98 -4.67 -5.96
C VAL A 50 7.22 -4.84 -4.46
N ASN A 51 8.35 -5.46 -4.09
CA ASN A 51 8.70 -5.68 -2.69
C ASN A 51 9.04 -4.39 -1.94
N ASP A 52 9.61 -3.39 -2.62
CA ASP A 52 9.97 -2.11 -2.01
C ASP A 52 8.73 -1.24 -1.79
N PHE A 53 7.78 -1.29 -2.72
CA PHE A 53 6.46 -0.67 -2.51
C PHE A 53 5.74 -1.29 -1.32
N ILE A 54 5.72 -2.62 -1.20
CA ILE A 54 5.07 -3.31 -0.07
C ILE A 54 5.69 -2.88 1.26
N LYS A 55 7.02 -2.85 1.36
CA LYS A 55 7.73 -2.41 2.57
C LYS A 55 7.39 -0.96 2.91
N PHE A 56 7.48 -0.07 1.93
CA PHE A 56 7.20 1.34 2.13
C PHE A 56 5.77 1.59 2.59
N ILE A 57 4.78 0.96 1.93
CA ILE A 57 3.38 1.07 2.32
C ILE A 57 3.19 0.51 3.73
N ALA A 58 3.79 -0.64 4.06
CA ALA A 58 3.65 -1.24 5.39
C ALA A 58 4.26 -0.38 6.52
N GLU A 59 5.29 0.40 6.22
CA GLU A 59 5.96 1.31 7.13
C GLU A 59 5.19 2.64 7.30
N HIS A 60 4.67 3.19 6.19
CA HIS A 60 4.04 4.52 6.16
C HIS A 60 2.51 4.48 6.25
N ALA A 61 1.89 3.29 6.19
CA ALA A 61 0.46 3.15 6.39
C ALA A 61 0.06 3.57 7.80
N THR A 62 -0.89 4.50 7.88
CA THR A 62 -1.48 4.97 9.14
C THR A 62 -2.10 3.80 9.91
N ASP A 63 -2.84 2.96 9.19
CA ASP A 63 -3.44 1.74 9.74
C ASP A 63 -2.59 0.52 9.35
N PRO A 64 -2.37 -0.44 10.25
CA PRO A 64 -1.59 -1.63 9.95
C PRO A 64 -2.27 -2.47 8.86
N LEU A 65 -1.50 -2.86 7.84
CA LEU A 65 -1.98 -3.75 6.77
C LEU A 65 -2.38 -5.11 7.36
N LYS A 66 -3.56 -5.62 7.00
CA LYS A 66 -4.07 -6.91 7.51
C LYS A 66 -3.19 -8.07 7.01
N GLY A 67 -2.68 -7.98 5.78
CA GLY A 67 -1.86 -9.02 5.15
C GLY A 67 -0.34 -8.92 5.36
N TYR A 68 0.17 -7.81 5.88
CA TYR A 68 1.62 -7.55 5.98
C TYR A 68 2.02 -7.05 7.37
N GLY A 69 3.19 -7.45 7.84
CA GLY A 69 3.82 -6.81 9.00
C GLY A 69 4.35 -5.43 8.64
N ARG A 70 4.63 -4.58 9.64
CA ARG A 70 5.30 -3.27 9.43
C ARG A 70 6.69 -3.38 8.80
N ASP A 71 7.26 -4.59 8.77
CA ASP A 71 8.51 -4.92 8.10
C ASP A 71 8.33 -5.28 6.60
N GLY A 72 7.12 -5.10 6.05
CA GLY A 72 6.79 -5.44 4.67
C GLY A 72 6.73 -6.95 4.40
N LYS A 73 6.86 -7.81 5.41
CA LYS A 73 6.73 -9.25 5.23
C LYS A 73 5.27 -9.64 5.21
N LYS A 74 4.88 -10.50 4.27
CA LYS A 74 3.55 -11.12 4.28
C LYS A 74 3.37 -11.87 5.60
N LYS A 75 2.35 -11.52 6.38
CA LYS A 75 1.88 -12.40 7.45
C LYS A 75 1.42 -13.67 6.77
N LYS A 76 2.03 -14.82 7.10
CA LYS A 76 1.50 -16.12 6.66
C LYS A 76 0.03 -16.16 7.12
N ALA A 77 -0.89 -16.31 6.17
CA ALA A 77 -2.27 -16.64 6.49
C ALA A 77 -2.20 -17.86 7.41
N LYS A 78 -2.72 -17.75 8.63
CA LYS A 78 -3.21 -18.94 9.32
C LYS A 78 -4.24 -19.51 8.35
N LYS A 79 -3.92 -20.64 7.70
CA LYS A 79 -4.94 -21.49 7.10
C LYS A 79 -5.94 -21.72 8.23
N ALA A 80 -7.19 -21.30 8.02
CA ALA A 80 -8.26 -21.83 8.83
C ALA A 80 -8.27 -23.33 8.54
N ASP A 81 -7.89 -24.11 9.54
CA ASP A 81 -8.11 -25.56 9.62
C ASP A 81 -9.59 -25.81 9.40
N ASP A 82 -9.97 -26.27 8.21
CA ASP A 82 -11.22 -26.98 7.98
C ASP A 82 -11.03 -28.41 8.53
N LYS A 83 -10.97 -28.51 9.87
CA LYS A 83 -10.91 -29.80 10.56
C LYS A 83 -12.34 -30.22 10.92
N LYS A 84 -12.95 -30.90 9.96
CA LYS A 84 -14.09 -31.82 10.10
C LYS A 84 -14.18 -32.42 11.52
N PRO A 85 -15.27 -32.24 12.29
CA PRO A 85 -15.59 -33.16 13.35
C PRO A 85 -16.32 -34.34 12.71
N SER A 86 -15.57 -35.42 12.52
CA SER A 86 -16.12 -36.77 12.54
C SER A 86 -16.53 -37.07 13.98
N ASP A 87 -17.83 -37.01 14.28
CA ASP A 87 -18.39 -37.74 15.41
C ASP A 87 -19.27 -38.85 14.84
N GLU A 88 -18.73 -40.07 14.90
CA GLU A 88 -19.49 -41.30 14.95
C GLU A 88 -20.27 -41.32 16.27
N LEU A 89 -21.60 -41.45 16.20
CA LEU A 89 -22.36 -42.41 17.00
C LEU A 89 -23.63 -42.82 16.23
#